data_AF-A0A2T2PCJ2-F1
#
_entry.id   AF-A0A2T2PCJ2-F1
#
_cell.length_a   1.000
_cell.length_b   1.000
_cell.length_c   1.000
_cell.angle_alpha   90.00
_cell.angle_beta   90.00
_cell.angle_gamma   90.00
#
_symmetry.space_group_name_H-M   'P 1'
#
loop_
_entity.id
_entity.type
_entity.pdbx_description
1 polymer ?
#
loop_
_entity_poly.entity_id
_entity_poly.type
_entity_poly.pdbx_seq_one_letter_code
_entity_poly.pdbx_strand_id
1 'polypeptide(L)'
;QQPVKDSTVSNSEKKSNDPAKKPRPKRPNYHQIHSKSLPLDVHPFPAFIPHNPISIVRVAITLLSQTIWRPKSHPVIHKAYFSPETQSIHVTDPKSIRALWEQGFWGKGSLSRSEPRWLDQEKRKRGLEAAATAEENTRNRREERRQFKLERAMADYEAKEQQRREEGRIPQAVLEESLENGDLTESPKGTLYSSNTPDREVGKDPNSTAVAAEGLAEEILALGAESGIHEQPEEIQDQEHLQLTFEEAFFLSYGLGVLEVYQDDAVLPPSYLFRLYATSTIFPLPENAHKHLHNLYHIKELGSSDSLDTSEALSVAPDNGFMLKYAVFHHFRSLGWVVRPGIKFAVDYLLYHRGPAFSHAEFAVIMIPSYSHSYWSETPERAQEKEKKESRDWWWLHRLNRVHTQVHKTLMLCYVEVPPPWDNDHRGNQFNVNIGAVIKQYKIREVILRRWSPSRNR
;
A
#
# COMPACT_ATOMS: atom_id res chain seq x y z
N GLN A 1 -70.29 33.98 -15.74
CA GLN A 1 -68.91 33.55 -16.04
C GLN A 1 -68.05 33.91 -14.84
N GLN A 2 -67.49 32.87 -14.20
CA GLN A 2 -66.42 32.83 -13.18
C GLN A 2 -66.56 33.63 -11.86
N PRO A 3 -66.46 32.96 -10.68
CA PRO A 3 -66.24 33.60 -9.40
C PRO A 3 -64.75 33.76 -9.08
N VAL A 4 -64.42 34.85 -8.39
CA VAL A 4 -63.11 35.18 -7.83
C VAL A 4 -62.82 34.27 -6.64
N LYS A 5 -61.66 33.61 -6.63
CA LYS A 5 -61.09 32.91 -5.46
C LYS A 5 -59.82 33.64 -5.02
N ASP A 6 -59.89 34.30 -3.88
CA ASP A 6 -58.73 34.71 -3.10
C ASP A 6 -58.03 33.48 -2.52
N SER A 7 -56.72 33.36 -2.75
CA SER A 7 -55.85 32.39 -2.11
C SER A 7 -54.69 33.10 -1.40
N THR A 8 -54.90 33.41 -0.11
CA THR A 8 -53.84 33.79 0.82
C THR A 8 -53.13 32.52 1.31
N VAL A 9 -51.94 32.25 0.75
CA VAL A 9 -51.03 31.20 1.25
C VAL A 9 -50.17 31.82 2.36
N SER A 10 -50.41 31.39 3.60
CA SER A 10 -49.57 31.71 4.75
C SER A 10 -48.29 30.86 4.72
N ASN A 11 -47.16 31.50 4.45
CA ASN A 11 -45.85 30.87 4.45
C ASN A 11 -45.37 30.75 5.91
N SER A 12 -45.45 29.55 6.48
CA SER A 12 -44.90 29.26 7.82
C SER A 12 -43.44 28.83 7.69
N GLU A 13 -42.53 29.73 8.04
CA GLU A 13 -41.09 29.45 8.16
C GLU A 13 -40.83 28.51 9.35
N LYS A 14 -40.56 27.23 9.07
CA LYS A 14 -39.94 26.33 10.04
C LYS A 14 -38.46 26.70 10.20
N LYS A 15 -38.12 27.33 11.33
CA LYS A 15 -36.72 27.49 11.77
C LYS A 15 -36.12 26.13 12.11
N SER A 16 -35.18 25.64 11.31
CA SER A 16 -34.36 24.48 11.63
C SER A 16 -33.27 24.87 12.64
N ASN A 17 -33.45 24.46 13.90
CA ASN A 17 -32.38 24.44 14.90
C ASN A 17 -31.45 23.26 14.62
N ASP A 18 -30.55 23.40 13.65
CA ASP A 18 -29.43 22.47 13.47
C ASP A 18 -28.24 22.95 14.33
N PRO A 19 -27.67 22.12 15.22
CA PRO A 19 -26.54 22.52 16.05
C PRO A 19 -25.33 22.89 15.18
N ALA A 20 -24.72 24.03 15.46
CA ALA A 20 -23.57 24.55 14.72
C ALA A 20 -22.42 23.52 14.71
N LYS A 21 -22.17 22.91 13.55
CA LYS A 21 -21.11 21.92 13.36
C LYS A 21 -19.76 22.57 13.65
N LYS A 22 -19.03 22.04 14.65
CA LYS A 22 -17.66 22.46 14.97
C LYS A 22 -16.79 22.46 13.70
N PRO A 23 -15.92 23.48 13.50
CA PRO A 23 -15.09 23.57 12.30
C PRO A 23 -14.14 22.36 12.25
N ARG A 24 -14.17 21.66 11.12
CA ARG A 24 -13.28 20.50 10.91
C ARG A 24 -11.83 20.97 10.89
N PRO A 25 -10.89 20.23 11.50
CA PRO A 25 -9.47 20.55 11.37
C PRO A 25 -9.08 20.59 9.89
N LYS A 26 -8.36 21.64 9.49
CA LYS A 26 -7.88 21.78 8.11
C LYS A 26 -6.94 20.62 7.79
N ARG A 27 -7.15 19.99 6.64
CA ARG A 27 -6.24 18.93 6.17
C ARG A 27 -4.83 19.51 5.98
N PRO A 28 -3.78 18.73 6.28
CA PRO A 28 -2.42 19.13 5.96
C PRO A 28 -2.30 19.43 4.46
N ASN A 29 -1.43 20.38 4.12
CA ASN A 29 -1.18 20.70 2.72
C ASN A 29 -0.25 19.65 2.10
N TYR A 30 -0.84 18.60 1.52
CA TYR A 30 -0.09 17.50 0.91
C TYR A 30 0.85 17.96 -0.22
N HIS A 31 0.55 19.06 -0.92
CA HIS A 31 1.44 19.60 -1.96
C HIS A 31 2.76 20.13 -1.40
N GLN A 32 2.75 20.64 -0.16
CA GLN A 32 3.98 21.09 0.51
C GLN A 32 4.77 19.91 1.06
N ILE A 33 4.07 18.95 1.68
CA ILE A 33 4.67 17.74 2.26
C ILE A 33 5.35 16.90 1.19
N HIS A 34 4.64 16.60 0.09
CA HIS A 34 5.15 15.81 -1.04
C HIS A 34 5.61 16.70 -2.19
N SER A 35 6.28 17.81 -1.88
CA SER A 35 6.82 18.73 -2.89
C SER A 35 7.97 18.10 -3.68
N LYS A 36 8.77 17.25 -3.02
CA LYS A 36 9.84 16.46 -3.64
C LYS A 36 9.32 15.07 -4.02
N SER A 37 9.56 14.65 -5.26
CA SER A 37 9.18 13.32 -5.76
C SER A 37 10.20 12.22 -5.43
N LEU A 38 11.45 12.62 -5.16
CA LEU A 38 12.57 11.76 -4.82
C LEU A 38 13.31 12.34 -3.60
N PRO A 39 14.00 11.50 -2.81
CA PRO A 39 14.75 11.92 -1.64
C PRO A 39 16.12 12.53 -2.00
N LEU A 40 16.12 13.45 -2.97
CA LEU A 40 17.30 14.09 -3.53
C LEU A 40 17.04 15.57 -3.75
N ASP A 41 18.09 16.36 -3.65
CA ASP A 41 18.07 17.75 -4.08
C ASP A 41 18.42 17.84 -5.57
N VAL A 42 17.44 18.26 -6.36
CA VAL A 42 17.61 18.44 -7.82
C VAL A 42 17.93 19.90 -8.10
N HIS A 43 19.01 20.13 -8.84
CA HIS A 43 19.44 21.45 -9.26
C HIS A 43 19.24 21.60 -10.78
N PRO A 44 18.01 21.87 -11.26
CA PRO A 44 17.71 21.92 -12.68
C PRO A 44 18.40 23.10 -13.35
N PHE A 45 18.79 22.91 -14.62
CA PHE A 45 19.23 24.02 -15.45
C PHE A 45 18.09 25.02 -15.69
N PRO A 46 18.39 26.32 -15.84
CA PRO A 46 17.39 27.30 -16.21
C PRO A 46 16.79 26.95 -17.58
N ALA A 47 15.52 27.33 -17.79
CA ALA A 47 14.82 27.06 -19.03
C ALA A 47 15.58 27.63 -20.24
N PHE A 48 15.87 26.75 -21.20
CA PHE A 48 16.53 27.12 -22.45
C PHE A 48 15.51 27.74 -23.41
N ILE A 49 15.74 28.99 -23.81
CA ILE A 49 14.92 29.75 -24.76
C ILE A 49 15.80 30.01 -25.99
N PRO A 50 15.60 29.26 -27.10
CA PRO A 50 16.52 29.29 -28.25
C PRO A 50 16.73 30.67 -28.87
N HIS A 51 15.70 31.52 -28.86
CA HIS A 51 15.73 32.86 -29.44
C HIS A 51 16.38 33.91 -28.54
N ASN A 52 16.67 33.60 -27.27
CA ASN A 52 17.25 34.53 -26.33
C ASN A 52 18.72 34.17 -26.06
N PRO A 53 19.71 34.94 -26.58
CA PRO A 53 21.12 34.64 -26.33
C PRO A 53 21.49 34.70 -24.84
N ILE A 54 20.77 35.49 -24.02
CA ILE A 54 20.97 35.53 -22.56
C ILE A 54 20.60 34.19 -21.92
N SER A 55 19.64 33.45 -22.48
CA SER A 55 19.30 32.10 -22.01
C SER A 55 20.48 31.14 -22.19
N ILE A 56 21.16 31.18 -23.35
CA ILE A 56 22.39 30.40 -23.59
C ILE A 56 23.47 30.76 -22.56
N VAL A 57 23.70 32.06 -22.34
CA VAL A 57 24.71 32.53 -21.38
C VAL A 57 24.36 32.07 -19.96
N ARG A 58 23.09 32.14 -19.55
CA ARG A 58 22.65 31.65 -18.24
C ARG A 58 22.88 30.14 -18.10
N VAL A 59 22.50 29.34 -19.09
CA VAL A 59 22.75 27.89 -19.09
C VAL A 59 24.26 27.61 -19.04
N ALA A 60 25.07 28.32 -19.83
CA ALA A 60 26.52 28.17 -19.85
C ALA A 60 27.17 28.52 -18.51
N ILE A 61 26.76 29.63 -17.88
CA ILE A 61 27.22 30.03 -16.54
C ILE A 61 26.82 28.96 -15.51
N THR A 62 25.57 28.49 -15.53
CA THR A 62 25.12 27.43 -14.62
C THR A 62 25.89 26.13 -14.84
N LEU A 63 26.16 25.76 -16.10
CA LEU A 63 26.95 24.57 -16.44
C LEU A 63 28.39 24.71 -15.94
N LEU A 64 29.05 25.85 -16.19
CA LEU A 64 30.39 26.16 -15.69
C LEU A 64 30.43 26.14 -14.17
N SER A 65 29.48 26.81 -13.50
CA SER A 65 29.43 26.86 -12.04
C SER A 65 29.20 25.48 -11.44
N GLN A 66 28.29 24.67 -11.99
CA GLN A 66 28.03 23.31 -11.51
C GLN A 66 29.17 22.34 -11.85
N THR A 67 29.95 22.60 -12.89
CA THR A 67 31.13 21.79 -13.24
C THR A 67 32.28 22.06 -12.26
N ILE A 68 32.51 23.33 -11.90
CA ILE A 68 33.59 23.75 -10.97
C ILE A 68 33.19 23.48 -9.52
N TRP A 69 31.96 23.84 -9.12
CA TRP A 69 31.40 23.63 -7.80
C TRP A 69 30.14 22.75 -7.89
N ARG A 70 30.37 21.44 -7.87
CA ARG A 70 29.27 20.46 -7.93
C ARG A 70 28.41 20.57 -6.68
N PRO A 71 27.10 20.88 -6.81
CA PRO A 71 26.21 20.90 -5.66
C PRO A 71 26.04 19.47 -5.12
N LYS A 72 25.84 19.36 -3.81
CA LYS A 72 25.59 18.07 -3.15
C LYS A 72 24.12 17.68 -3.32
N SER A 73 23.84 16.71 -4.19
CA SER A 73 22.49 16.21 -4.42
C SER A 73 21.97 15.28 -3.32
N HIS A 74 22.89 14.72 -2.51
CA HIS A 74 22.63 13.75 -1.45
C HIS A 74 22.83 14.40 -0.07
N PRO A 75 21.80 15.07 0.48
CA PRO A 75 21.94 15.75 1.77
C PRO A 75 22.01 14.76 2.94
N VAL A 76 21.31 13.62 2.84
CA VAL A 76 21.22 12.59 3.88
C VAL A 76 21.28 11.22 3.21
N ILE A 77 22.07 10.33 3.79
CA ILE A 77 22.08 8.91 3.44
C ILE A 77 21.32 8.18 4.55
N HIS A 78 20.25 7.49 4.18
CA HIS A 78 19.38 6.77 5.09
C HIS A 78 19.94 5.38 5.40
N LYS A 79 19.83 4.96 6.65
CA LYS A 79 20.26 3.62 7.09
C LYS A 79 19.07 2.66 7.09
N ALA A 80 19.26 1.48 6.54
CA ALA A 80 18.30 0.40 6.58
C ALA A 80 18.96 -0.92 6.95
N TYR A 81 18.19 -1.90 7.39
CA TYR A 81 18.68 -3.18 7.87
C TYR A 81 17.99 -4.31 7.12
N PHE A 82 18.76 -5.31 6.68
CA PHE A 82 18.19 -6.51 6.08
C PHE A 82 17.66 -7.45 7.16
N SER A 83 16.39 -7.86 7.06
CA SER A 83 15.77 -8.85 7.93
C SER A 83 15.60 -10.18 7.20
N PRO A 84 16.38 -11.22 7.54
CA PRO A 84 16.27 -12.54 6.92
C PRO A 84 14.91 -13.20 7.15
N GLU A 85 14.31 -12.97 8.32
CA GLU A 85 13.04 -13.58 8.75
C GLU A 85 11.86 -13.12 7.88
N THR A 86 11.82 -11.82 7.57
CA THR A 86 10.71 -11.22 6.81
C THR A 86 11.04 -11.08 5.32
N GLN A 87 12.28 -11.37 4.92
CA GLN A 87 12.79 -11.13 3.57
C GLN A 87 12.48 -9.71 3.09
N SER A 88 12.79 -8.72 3.94
CA SER A 88 12.52 -7.33 3.65
C SER A 88 13.56 -6.40 4.25
N ILE A 89 13.56 -5.14 3.81
CA ILE A 89 14.51 -4.12 4.26
C ILE A 89 13.79 -3.17 5.20
N HIS A 90 14.31 -3.01 6.41
CA HIS A 90 13.68 -2.21 7.47
C HIS A 90 14.43 -0.89 7.69
N VAL A 91 13.70 0.23 7.66
CA VAL A 91 14.20 1.53 8.12
C VAL A 91 13.57 1.83 9.47
N THR A 92 14.40 2.05 10.49
CA THR A 92 13.97 2.24 11.88
C THR A 92 14.07 3.69 12.35
N ASP A 93 14.94 4.50 11.75
CA ASP A 93 15.10 5.91 12.13
C ASP A 93 13.84 6.73 11.73
N PRO A 94 13.12 7.36 12.69
CA PRO A 94 11.88 8.09 12.39
C PRO A 94 12.06 9.23 11.38
N LYS A 95 13.22 9.91 11.39
CA LYS A 95 13.52 10.98 10.42
C LYS A 95 13.66 10.42 9.02
N SER A 96 14.36 9.31 8.86
CA SER A 96 14.52 8.60 7.60
C SER A 96 13.21 8.02 7.09
N ILE A 97 12.40 7.41 7.97
CA ILE A 97 11.05 6.91 7.64
C ILE A 97 10.21 8.04 7.04
N ARG A 98 10.17 9.19 7.73
CA ARG A 98 9.40 10.34 7.29
C ARG A 98 9.92 10.93 5.98
N ALA A 99 11.24 11.12 5.86
CA ALA A 99 11.85 11.64 4.65
C ALA A 99 11.56 10.75 3.42
N LEU A 100 11.76 9.44 3.54
CA LEU A 100 11.48 8.49 2.45
C LEU A 100 9.98 8.45 2.11
N TRP A 101 9.10 8.46 3.12
CA TRP A 101 7.66 8.46 2.85
C TRP A 101 7.20 9.76 2.18
N GLU A 102 7.61 10.92 2.68
CA GLU A 102 7.23 12.23 2.16
C GLU A 102 7.84 12.48 0.77
N GLN A 103 9.06 11.99 0.52
CA GLN A 103 9.85 12.25 -0.70
C GLN A 103 9.82 11.06 -1.67
N GLY A 104 8.63 10.47 -1.89
CA GLY A 104 8.45 9.44 -2.91
C GLY A 104 7.55 8.25 -2.55
N PHE A 105 6.92 8.24 -1.39
CA PHE A 105 6.04 7.16 -0.91
C PHE A 105 6.71 5.78 -0.86
N TRP A 106 7.98 5.75 -0.48
CA TRP A 106 8.76 4.52 -0.38
C TRP A 106 8.31 3.67 0.80
N GLY A 107 8.23 2.34 0.61
CA GLY A 107 8.03 1.39 1.70
C GLY A 107 6.65 1.44 2.35
N LYS A 108 6.40 0.63 3.36
CA LYS A 108 5.12 0.60 4.07
C LYS A 108 5.39 0.50 5.57
N GLY A 109 4.67 1.29 6.37
CA GLY A 109 4.73 1.15 7.83
C GLY A 109 4.30 -0.25 8.26
N SER A 110 5.03 -0.83 9.21
CA SER A 110 4.72 -2.14 9.78
C SER A 110 3.42 -2.11 10.57
N LEU A 111 3.16 -0.98 11.27
CA LEU A 111 2.02 -0.81 12.16
C LEU A 111 0.97 0.17 11.60
N SER A 112 1.34 1.07 10.70
CA SER A 112 0.41 2.01 10.05
C SER A 112 -0.06 1.56 8.66
N ARG A 113 -1.31 1.90 8.32
CA ARG A 113 -1.93 1.50 7.03
C ARG A 113 -1.52 2.34 5.83
N SER A 114 -1.32 3.65 6.04
CA SER A 114 -1.00 4.60 4.98
C SER A 114 0.27 5.37 5.29
N GLU A 115 0.23 6.26 6.28
CA GLU A 115 1.36 7.08 6.67
C GLU A 115 1.94 6.54 7.98
N PRO A 116 3.27 6.52 8.14
CA PRO A 116 3.91 6.08 9.37
C PRO A 116 3.63 7.10 10.49
N ARG A 117 2.59 6.82 11.28
CA ARG A 117 2.09 7.69 12.36
C ARG A 117 1.72 6.88 13.59
N TRP A 118 2.23 5.66 13.73
CA TRP A 118 1.80 4.76 14.80
C TRP A 118 2.07 5.37 16.18
N LEU A 119 3.27 5.93 16.40
CA LEU A 119 3.65 6.57 17.66
C LEU A 119 2.70 7.73 18.02
N ASP A 120 2.37 8.58 17.05
CA ASP A 120 1.40 9.65 17.23
C ASP A 120 0.02 9.12 17.63
N GLN A 121 -0.41 7.99 17.04
CA GLN A 121 -1.68 7.36 17.37
C GLN A 121 -1.68 6.75 18.77
N GLU A 122 -0.57 6.14 19.17
CA GLU A 122 -0.45 5.50 20.49
C GLU A 122 -0.42 6.54 21.62
N LYS A 123 0.31 7.66 21.42
CA LYS A 123 0.26 8.82 22.31
C LYS A 123 -1.16 9.36 22.48
N ARG A 124 -1.94 9.42 21.40
CA ARG A 124 -3.36 9.85 21.46
C ARG A 124 -4.24 8.87 22.20
N LYS A 125 -4.10 7.55 21.97
CA LYS A 125 -4.89 6.54 22.68
C LYS A 125 -4.66 6.59 24.19
N ARG A 126 -3.45 6.91 24.63
CA ARG A 126 -3.12 7.12 26.04
C ARG A 126 -3.50 8.51 26.57
N GLY A 127 -4.21 9.33 25.79
CA GLY A 127 -4.69 10.64 26.19
C GLY A 127 -3.61 11.73 26.27
N LEU A 128 -2.40 11.47 25.76
CA LEU A 128 -1.27 12.42 25.83
C LEU A 128 -1.35 13.51 24.75
N GLU A 129 -2.13 13.31 23.68
CA GLU A 129 -2.35 14.30 22.61
C GLU A 129 -3.84 14.45 22.24
N ALA A 130 -4.33 15.69 22.10
CA ALA A 130 -5.76 16.02 22.00
C ALA A 130 -6.32 16.21 20.56
N ALA A 131 -5.57 15.91 19.49
CA ALA A 131 -6.01 16.20 18.11
C ALA A 131 -6.50 14.95 17.35
N ALA A 132 -7.77 14.95 16.90
CA ALA A 132 -8.39 13.83 16.20
C ALA A 132 -7.82 13.56 14.78
N THR A 133 -7.53 12.30 14.46
CA THR A 133 -6.86 11.92 13.20
C THR A 133 -7.86 11.74 12.03
N ALA A 134 -7.40 11.78 10.77
CA ALA A 134 -8.27 11.55 9.60
C ALA A 134 -8.89 10.13 9.55
N GLU A 135 -8.18 9.11 10.03
CA GLU A 135 -8.68 7.73 10.11
C GLU A 135 -9.71 7.56 11.23
N GLU A 136 -9.49 8.20 12.38
CA GLU A 136 -10.43 8.27 13.50
C GLU A 136 -11.73 8.99 13.10
N ASN A 137 -11.60 10.14 12.43
CA ASN A 137 -12.74 10.81 11.80
C ASN A 137 -13.46 9.90 10.78
N THR A 138 -12.73 9.02 10.10
CA THR A 138 -13.33 8.06 9.16
C THR A 138 -14.02 6.92 9.89
N ARG A 139 -13.47 6.47 11.02
CA ARG A 139 -14.05 5.45 11.90
C ARG A 139 -15.33 5.95 12.56
N ASN A 140 -15.31 7.15 13.14
CA ASN A 140 -16.50 7.78 13.72
C ASN A 140 -17.59 7.94 12.65
N ARG A 141 -17.25 8.39 11.44
CA ARG A 141 -18.20 8.41 10.31
C ARG A 141 -18.69 7.03 9.86
N ARG A 142 -17.94 5.96 10.08
CA ARG A 142 -18.38 4.58 9.77
C ARG A 142 -19.32 4.08 10.86
N GLU A 143 -19.06 4.43 12.10
CA GLU A 143 -19.91 4.14 13.26
C GLU A 143 -21.22 4.91 13.17
N GLU A 144 -21.20 6.21 12.90
CA GLU A 144 -22.39 7.03 12.59
C GLU A 144 -23.19 6.45 11.42
N ARG A 145 -22.52 6.06 10.32
CA ARG A 145 -23.20 5.40 9.19
C ARG A 145 -23.77 4.04 9.55
N ARG A 146 -23.15 3.31 10.47
CA ARG A 146 -23.65 2.01 10.96
C ARG A 146 -24.87 2.21 11.83
N GLN A 147 -24.83 3.18 12.74
CA GLN A 147 -25.95 3.58 13.59
C GLN A 147 -27.13 4.04 12.73
N PHE A 148 -26.91 4.95 11.78
CA PHE A 148 -27.97 5.41 10.89
C PHE A 148 -28.57 4.29 10.01
N LYS A 149 -27.75 3.32 9.56
CA LYS A 149 -28.26 2.13 8.87
C LYS A 149 -29.09 1.24 9.79
N LEU A 150 -28.67 1.10 11.05
CA LEU A 150 -29.37 0.33 12.07
C LEU A 150 -30.72 0.97 12.40
N GLU A 151 -30.74 2.30 12.63
CA GLU A 151 -31.95 3.08 12.89
C GLU A 151 -32.94 3.01 11.73
N ARG A 152 -32.45 3.14 10.48
CA ARG A 152 -33.30 2.96 9.31
C ARG A 152 -33.88 1.54 9.25
N ALA A 153 -33.08 0.52 9.51
CA ALA A 153 -33.55 -0.86 9.51
C ALA A 153 -34.58 -1.12 10.62
N MET A 154 -34.41 -0.50 11.79
CA MET A 154 -35.35 -0.55 12.91
C MET A 154 -36.67 0.15 12.55
N ALA A 155 -36.63 1.36 11.99
CA ALA A 155 -37.82 2.06 11.53
C ALA A 155 -38.56 1.31 10.40
N ASP A 156 -37.83 0.71 9.45
CA ASP A 156 -38.42 -0.13 8.39
C ASP A 156 -39.09 -1.39 8.98
N TYR A 157 -38.52 -1.97 10.04
CA TYR A 157 -39.10 -3.10 10.75
C TYR A 157 -40.39 -2.70 11.49
N GLU A 158 -40.35 -1.58 12.22
CA GLU A 158 -41.51 -1.02 12.93
C GLU A 158 -42.66 -0.67 11.98
N ALA A 159 -42.37 -0.06 10.83
CA ALA A 159 -43.38 0.26 9.81
C ALA A 159 -44.04 -1.00 9.22
N LYS A 160 -43.25 -2.04 8.94
CA LYS A 160 -43.78 -3.34 8.48
C LYS A 160 -44.61 -4.03 9.56
N GLU A 161 -44.25 -3.86 10.83
CA GLU A 161 -45.01 -4.41 11.95
C GLU A 161 -46.36 -3.70 12.11
N GLN A 162 -46.39 -2.37 12.03
CA GLN A 162 -47.63 -1.59 12.03
C GLN A 162 -48.54 -1.98 10.87
N GLN A 163 -47.99 -2.09 9.65
CA GLN A 163 -48.74 -2.56 8.49
C GLN A 163 -49.34 -3.96 8.70
N ARG A 164 -48.59 -4.91 9.28
CA ARG A 164 -49.10 -6.26 9.60
C ARG A 164 -50.23 -6.25 10.63
N ARG A 165 -50.20 -5.31 11.59
CA ARG A 165 -51.27 -5.12 12.58
C ARG A 165 -52.53 -4.53 11.94
N GLU A 166 -52.37 -3.55 11.06
CA GLU A 166 -53.49 -2.93 10.31
C GLU A 166 -54.14 -3.88 9.31
N GLU A 167 -53.34 -4.74 8.65
CA GLU A 167 -53.83 -5.77 7.74
C GLU A 167 -54.55 -6.93 8.46
N GLY A 168 -54.70 -6.88 9.80
CA GLY A 168 -55.47 -7.83 10.58
C GLY A 168 -54.93 -9.27 10.56
N ARG A 169 -53.67 -9.46 10.16
CA ARG A 169 -53.07 -10.79 9.94
C ARG A 169 -52.48 -11.41 11.22
N ILE A 170 -53.05 -11.07 12.37
CA ILE A 170 -52.79 -11.76 13.63
C ILE A 170 -54.15 -11.92 14.34
N PRO A 171 -54.78 -13.11 14.30
CA PRO A 171 -55.88 -13.42 15.19
C PRO A 171 -55.37 -13.37 16.63
N GLN A 172 -56.00 -12.58 17.49
CA GLN A 172 -55.71 -12.46 18.93
C GLN A 172 -55.52 -13.84 19.60
N ALA A 173 -56.27 -14.85 19.15
CA ALA A 173 -56.22 -16.23 19.63
C ALA A 173 -54.87 -16.96 19.40
N VAL A 174 -54.14 -16.68 18.33
CA VAL A 174 -52.85 -17.35 18.04
C VAL A 174 -51.71 -16.77 18.89
N LEU A 175 -51.87 -15.51 19.33
CA LEU A 175 -50.90 -14.82 20.17
C LEU A 175 -50.94 -15.31 21.62
N GLU A 176 -52.14 -15.54 22.14
CA GLU A 176 -52.38 -16.10 23.47
C GLU A 176 -51.91 -17.57 23.54
N GLU A 177 -52.18 -18.38 22.52
CA GLU A 177 -51.72 -19.78 22.44
C GLU A 177 -50.19 -19.91 22.31
N SER A 178 -49.51 -18.97 21.64
CA SER A 178 -48.04 -18.99 21.49
C SER A 178 -47.29 -18.48 22.75
N LEU A 179 -47.96 -17.66 23.57
CA LEU A 179 -47.48 -17.18 24.87
C LEU A 179 -47.62 -18.25 25.96
N GLU A 180 -48.72 -19.01 25.96
CA GLU A 180 -48.95 -20.14 26.88
C GLU A 180 -47.99 -21.32 26.63
N ASN A 181 -47.58 -21.53 25.37
CA ASN A 181 -46.66 -22.60 24.98
C ASN A 181 -45.15 -22.25 25.13
N GLY A 182 -44.81 -21.02 25.55
CA GLY A 182 -43.43 -20.63 25.90
C GLY A 182 -42.49 -20.31 24.72
N ASP A 183 -43.01 -20.15 23.50
CA ASP A 183 -42.19 -19.86 22.29
C ASP A 183 -41.90 -18.36 22.08
N LEU A 184 -42.57 -17.47 22.84
CA LEU A 184 -42.42 -16.02 22.75
C LEU A 184 -42.06 -15.40 24.12
N THR A 185 -41.08 -14.51 24.17
CA THR A 185 -40.76 -13.71 25.37
C THR A 185 -41.14 -12.25 25.17
N GLU A 186 -41.69 -11.65 26.22
CA GLU A 186 -42.20 -10.28 26.19
C GLU A 186 -41.18 -9.29 26.77
N SER A 187 -40.87 -8.24 26.01
CA SER A 187 -39.99 -7.15 26.43
C SER A 187 -40.71 -6.18 27.37
N PRO A 188 -40.00 -5.45 28.25
CA PRO A 188 -40.59 -4.46 29.18
C PRO A 188 -41.43 -3.35 28.54
N LYS A 189 -41.40 -3.21 27.20
CA LYS A 189 -42.21 -2.27 26.42
C LYS A 189 -43.42 -2.92 25.72
N GLY A 190 -43.75 -4.17 26.02
CA GLY A 190 -44.92 -4.88 25.48
C GLY A 190 -44.76 -5.42 24.06
N THR A 191 -43.54 -5.81 23.67
CA THR A 191 -43.25 -6.40 22.35
C THR A 191 -42.84 -7.86 22.50
N LEU A 192 -43.40 -8.74 21.66
CA LEU A 192 -43.18 -10.19 21.67
C LEU A 192 -42.14 -10.61 20.62
N TYR A 193 -41.19 -11.47 21.00
CA TYR A 193 -40.21 -12.05 20.07
C TYR A 193 -40.13 -13.58 20.22
N SER A 194 -39.96 -14.27 19.09
CA SER A 194 -39.76 -15.72 19.04
C SER A 194 -38.31 -16.11 19.29
N SER A 195 -38.11 -17.04 20.23
CA SER A 195 -36.81 -17.63 20.57
C SER A 195 -36.23 -18.48 19.45
N ASN A 196 -37.06 -18.92 18.49
CA ASN A 196 -36.72 -19.89 17.45
C ASN A 196 -36.67 -19.30 16.04
N THR A 197 -35.96 -18.18 15.85
CA THR A 197 -35.51 -17.78 14.50
C THR A 197 -34.10 -18.33 14.27
N PRO A 198 -33.87 -19.11 13.19
CA PRO A 198 -32.55 -19.66 12.92
C PRO A 198 -31.58 -18.51 12.67
N ASP A 199 -30.47 -18.54 13.41
CA ASP A 199 -29.30 -17.69 13.23
C ASP A 199 -29.01 -17.47 11.75
N ARG A 200 -29.29 -16.26 11.27
CA ARG A 200 -28.55 -15.70 10.13
C ARG A 200 -27.43 -14.89 10.74
N GLU A 201 -26.33 -15.60 10.96
CA GLU A 201 -25.04 -15.15 11.49
C GLU A 201 -24.72 -13.70 11.12
N VAL A 202 -25.01 -12.80 12.05
CA VAL A 202 -24.18 -11.63 12.30
C VAL A 202 -23.45 -11.98 13.58
N GLY A 203 -22.17 -12.31 13.45
CA GLY A 203 -21.29 -12.75 14.54
C GLY A 203 -21.54 -11.95 15.82
N LYS A 204 -22.07 -12.67 16.81
CA LYS A 204 -22.26 -12.20 18.17
C LYS A 204 -20.99 -12.59 18.92
N ASP A 205 -20.03 -11.68 18.99
CA ASP A 205 -19.01 -11.74 20.04
C ASP A 205 -19.74 -11.56 21.38
N PRO A 206 -19.64 -12.51 22.34
CA PRO A 206 -20.25 -12.35 23.64
C PRO A 206 -19.30 -11.53 24.51
N ASN A 207 -19.40 -10.21 24.43
CA ASN A 207 -19.08 -9.32 25.55
C ASN A 207 -19.60 -7.91 25.25
N SER A 208 -20.90 -7.73 25.49
CA SER A 208 -21.51 -6.42 25.68
C SER A 208 -21.85 -6.24 27.16
N THR A 209 -20.81 -6.15 27.99
CA THR A 209 -20.85 -5.42 29.25
C THR A 209 -20.75 -3.92 28.93
N ALA A 210 -21.81 -3.34 28.39
CA ALA A 210 -21.86 -1.92 28.05
C ALA A 210 -22.75 -1.09 29.00
N VAL A 211 -23.45 -1.74 29.95
CA VAL A 211 -24.30 -1.04 30.93
C VAL A 211 -23.74 -1.14 32.36
N ALA A 212 -22.73 -1.99 32.60
CA ALA A 212 -21.98 -2.05 33.86
C ALA A 212 -20.70 -1.19 33.86
N ALA A 213 -20.34 -0.58 32.72
CA ALA A 213 -19.05 0.10 32.55
C ALA A 213 -19.05 1.57 33.00
N GLU A 214 -20.21 2.25 33.03
CA GLU A 214 -20.28 3.64 33.51
C GLU A 214 -20.14 3.73 35.03
N GLY A 215 -20.72 2.79 35.79
CA GLY A 215 -20.57 2.74 37.25
C GLY A 215 -19.17 2.31 37.71
N LEU A 216 -18.53 1.37 37.00
CA LEU A 216 -17.18 0.91 37.34
C LEU A 216 -16.10 1.96 37.00
N ALA A 217 -16.33 2.80 36.00
CA ALA A 217 -15.43 3.88 35.63
C ALA A 217 -15.41 5.01 36.67
N GLU A 218 -16.55 5.34 37.26
CA GLU A 218 -16.62 6.29 38.39
C GLU A 218 -15.97 5.73 39.67
N GLU A 219 -16.09 4.42 39.92
CA GLU A 219 -15.51 3.76 41.09
C GLU A 219 -13.98 3.61 41.00
N ILE A 220 -13.43 3.37 39.80
CA ILE A 220 -11.97 3.36 39.54
C ILE A 220 -11.38 4.77 39.61
N LEU A 221 -12.11 5.80 39.17
CA LEU A 221 -11.70 7.20 39.30
C LEU A 221 -11.68 7.68 40.77
N ALA A 222 -12.60 7.18 41.61
CA ALA A 222 -12.63 7.48 43.04
C ALA A 222 -11.50 6.81 43.82
N LEU A 223 -11.11 5.57 43.47
CA LEU A 223 -10.01 4.83 44.11
C LEU A 223 -8.60 5.33 43.69
N GLY A 224 -8.47 5.93 42.51
CA GLY A 224 -7.22 6.52 42.04
C GLY A 224 -6.85 7.86 42.70
N ALA A 225 -7.77 8.49 43.43
CA ALA A 225 -7.53 9.78 44.08
C ALA A 225 -6.77 9.67 45.41
N GLU A 226 -6.67 8.47 46.01
CA GLU A 226 -6.00 8.26 47.30
C GLU A 226 -4.58 7.68 47.20
N SER A 227 -4.15 7.26 46.02
CA SER A 227 -2.77 6.81 45.79
C SER A 227 -2.02 7.85 44.98
N GLY A 228 -1.37 8.77 45.69
CA GLY A 228 -0.41 9.74 45.15
C GLY A 228 0.83 9.05 44.56
N ILE A 229 0.66 8.30 43.48
CA ILE A 229 1.75 7.81 42.65
C ILE A 229 2.01 8.90 41.62
N HIS A 230 3.10 9.63 41.83
CA HIS A 230 3.74 10.43 40.80
C HIS A 230 4.21 9.49 39.67
N GLU A 231 3.32 9.08 38.78
CA GLU A 231 3.70 8.43 37.53
C GLU A 231 4.35 9.48 36.63
N GLN A 232 5.68 9.42 36.53
CA GLN A 232 6.37 10.08 35.42
C GLN A 232 5.82 9.49 34.13
N PRO A 233 5.47 10.28 33.11
CA PRO A 233 4.94 9.74 31.87
C PRO A 233 6.00 8.84 31.23
N GLU A 234 5.75 7.53 31.20
CA GLU A 234 6.59 6.58 30.45
C GLU A 234 6.65 7.05 28.98
N GLU A 235 7.84 7.38 28.50
CA GLU A 235 8.05 7.75 27.12
C GLU A 235 7.79 6.53 26.22
N ILE A 236 6.71 6.58 25.44
CA ILE A 236 6.33 5.49 24.54
C ILE A 236 7.42 5.33 23.47
N GLN A 237 8.11 4.20 23.46
CA GLN A 237 9.11 3.88 22.45
C GLN A 237 8.44 3.64 21.09
N ASP A 238 9.04 4.19 20.02
CA ASP A 238 8.60 3.92 18.66
C ASP A 238 8.92 2.48 18.26
N GLN A 239 7.88 1.71 17.91
CA GLN A 239 7.98 0.35 17.45
C GLN A 239 7.72 0.24 15.94
N GLU A 240 7.35 1.34 15.29
CA GLU A 240 7.08 1.34 13.86
C GLU A 240 8.37 1.43 13.06
N HIS A 241 8.48 0.55 12.07
CA HIS A 241 9.53 0.58 11.07
C HIS A 241 8.92 0.63 9.68
N LEU A 242 9.65 1.23 8.75
CA LEU A 242 9.26 1.27 7.35
C LEU A 242 9.86 0.06 6.63
N GLN A 243 9.01 -0.79 6.05
CA GLN A 243 9.40 -1.95 5.27
C GLN A 243 9.48 -1.58 3.80
N LEU A 244 10.68 -1.65 3.22
CA LEU A 244 10.94 -1.48 1.80
C LEU A 244 10.93 -2.85 1.11
N THR A 245 10.35 -2.90 -0.10
CA THR A 245 10.52 -4.07 -0.97
C THR A 245 11.96 -4.12 -1.51
N PHE A 246 12.41 -5.27 -2.01
CA PHE A 246 13.75 -5.39 -2.60
C PHE A 246 13.96 -4.44 -3.77
N GLU A 247 12.93 -4.20 -4.59
CA GLU A 247 13.02 -3.30 -5.73
C GLU A 247 13.11 -1.83 -5.28
N GLU A 248 12.33 -1.44 -4.27
CA GLU A 248 12.41 -0.11 -3.66
C GLU A 248 13.79 0.12 -3.03
N ALA A 249 14.25 -0.82 -2.21
CA ALA A 249 15.54 -0.72 -1.53
C ALA A 249 16.71 -0.70 -2.52
N PHE A 250 16.68 -1.55 -3.55
CA PHE A 250 17.72 -1.57 -4.58
C PHE A 250 17.73 -0.29 -5.42
N PHE A 251 16.56 0.26 -5.75
CA PHE A 251 16.50 1.54 -6.46
C PHE A 251 17.04 2.69 -5.62
N LEU A 252 16.73 2.71 -4.32
CA LEU A 252 17.21 3.73 -3.38
C LEU A 252 18.73 3.62 -3.15
N SER A 253 19.27 2.40 -3.03
CA SER A 253 20.70 2.17 -2.79
C SER A 253 21.54 2.27 -4.06
N TYR A 254 21.22 1.49 -5.10
CA TYR A 254 21.99 1.45 -6.34
C TYR A 254 21.61 2.56 -7.32
N GLY A 255 20.31 2.82 -7.51
CA GLY A 255 19.82 3.78 -8.51
C GLY A 255 20.01 5.24 -8.09
N LEU A 256 19.65 5.56 -6.83
CA LEU A 256 19.72 6.92 -6.31
C LEU A 256 20.92 7.17 -5.40
N GLY A 257 21.46 6.16 -4.71
CA GLY A 257 22.58 6.33 -3.77
C GLY A 257 22.19 7.03 -2.46
N VAL A 258 20.94 6.89 -2.01
CA VAL A 258 20.41 7.56 -0.79
C VAL A 258 20.18 6.60 0.38
N LEU A 259 20.41 5.30 0.19
CA LEU A 259 20.15 4.26 1.16
C LEU A 259 21.35 3.33 1.30
N GLU A 260 21.81 3.15 2.52
CA GLU A 260 22.79 2.14 2.90
C GLU A 260 22.09 1.00 3.63
N VAL A 261 22.31 -0.23 3.19
CA VAL A 261 21.73 -1.43 3.79
C VAL A 261 22.79 -2.09 4.66
N TYR A 262 22.44 -2.33 5.91
CA TYR A 262 23.30 -2.93 6.92
C TYR A 262 22.86 -4.36 7.24
N GLN A 263 23.84 -5.20 7.56
CA GLN A 263 23.68 -6.49 8.20
C GLN A 263 24.82 -6.64 9.21
N ASP A 264 24.50 -6.90 10.47
CA ASP A 264 25.49 -7.03 11.56
C ASP A 264 26.51 -5.87 11.61
N ASP A 265 26.00 -4.63 11.49
CA ASP A 265 26.76 -3.37 11.42
C ASP A 265 27.70 -3.19 10.21
N ALA A 266 27.76 -4.16 9.30
CA ALA A 266 28.46 -4.04 8.01
C ALA A 266 27.54 -3.50 6.91
N VAL A 267 28.04 -2.56 6.11
CA VAL A 267 27.33 -2.07 4.92
C VAL A 267 27.45 -3.10 3.80
N LEU A 268 26.31 -3.54 3.28
CA LEU A 268 26.24 -4.48 2.17
C LEU A 268 26.42 -3.74 0.83
N PRO A 269 27.38 -4.12 -0.02
CA PRO A 269 27.57 -3.46 -1.31
C PRO A 269 26.43 -3.80 -2.28
N PRO A 270 26.16 -2.93 -3.29
CA PRO A 270 25.11 -3.18 -4.28
C PRO A 270 25.25 -4.50 -5.06
N SER A 271 26.47 -4.97 -5.32
CA SER A 271 26.70 -6.27 -5.96
C SER A 271 26.23 -7.44 -5.10
N TYR A 272 26.36 -7.32 -3.77
CA TYR A 272 25.86 -8.31 -2.82
C TYR A 272 24.36 -8.26 -2.71
N LEU A 273 23.80 -7.05 -2.56
CA LEU A 273 22.34 -6.85 -2.51
C LEU A 273 21.65 -7.41 -3.75
N PHE A 274 22.24 -7.21 -4.93
CA PHE A 274 21.71 -7.72 -6.19
C PHE A 274 21.56 -9.26 -6.18
N ARG A 275 22.62 -9.99 -5.78
CA ARG A 275 22.57 -11.45 -5.67
C ARG A 275 21.65 -11.90 -4.53
N LEU A 276 21.70 -11.23 -3.38
CA LEU A 276 20.84 -11.51 -2.23
C LEU A 276 19.35 -11.43 -2.59
N TYR A 277 18.95 -10.37 -3.30
CA TYR A 277 17.57 -10.15 -3.70
C TYR A 277 17.14 -11.14 -4.79
N ALA A 278 18.02 -11.45 -5.75
CA ALA A 278 17.75 -12.47 -6.76
C ALA A 278 17.49 -13.85 -6.11
N THR A 279 18.33 -14.27 -5.17
CA THR A 279 18.17 -15.53 -4.42
C THR A 279 16.89 -15.53 -3.59
N SER A 280 16.54 -14.40 -2.96
CA SER A 280 15.35 -14.30 -2.10
C SER A 280 14.02 -14.38 -2.86
N THR A 281 14.02 -14.32 -4.19
CA THR A 281 12.80 -14.50 -5.00
C THR A 281 12.58 -15.93 -5.48
N ILE A 282 13.52 -16.84 -5.22
CA ILE A 282 13.40 -18.26 -5.57
C ILE A 282 12.52 -18.95 -4.51
N PHE A 283 11.49 -19.65 -4.96
CA PHE A 283 10.58 -20.40 -4.08
C PHE A 283 10.51 -21.88 -4.50
N PRO A 284 10.66 -22.84 -3.56
CA PRO A 284 11.02 -22.63 -2.15
C PRO A 284 12.46 -22.11 -2.02
N LEU A 285 12.72 -21.27 -1.01
CA LEU A 285 14.07 -20.80 -0.72
C LEU A 285 14.90 -21.99 -0.20
N PRO A 286 16.07 -22.30 -0.79
CA PRO A 286 16.93 -23.36 -0.28
C PRO A 286 17.38 -23.06 1.15
N GLU A 287 17.36 -24.08 2.00
CA GLU A 287 17.84 -23.97 3.39
C GLU A 287 19.30 -23.52 3.39
N ASN A 288 19.63 -22.48 4.17
CA ASN A 288 20.95 -21.85 4.22
C ASN A 288 21.40 -21.08 2.95
N ALA A 289 20.52 -20.80 1.97
CA ALA A 289 20.89 -20.02 0.78
C ALA A 289 21.56 -18.67 1.13
N HIS A 290 20.99 -17.94 2.11
CA HIS A 290 21.57 -16.68 2.58
C HIS A 290 22.92 -16.87 3.28
N LYS A 291 23.06 -17.91 4.10
CA LYS A 291 24.35 -18.21 4.79
C LYS A 291 25.42 -18.60 3.79
N HIS A 292 25.06 -19.39 2.78
CA HIS A 292 25.98 -19.79 1.71
C HIS A 292 26.45 -18.57 0.93
N LEU A 293 25.52 -17.71 0.51
CA LEU A 293 25.83 -16.45 -0.18
C LEU A 293 26.69 -15.52 0.68
N HIS A 294 26.39 -15.41 1.97
CA HIS A 294 27.17 -14.63 2.93
C HIS A 294 28.60 -15.18 3.08
N ASN A 295 28.75 -16.49 3.30
CA ASN A 295 30.06 -17.13 3.44
C ASN A 295 30.92 -16.94 2.18
N LEU A 296 30.32 -17.09 0.99
CA LEU A 296 31.02 -16.87 -0.27
C LEU A 296 31.48 -15.41 -0.44
N TYR A 297 30.66 -14.45 -0.02
CA TYR A 297 31.02 -13.04 -0.04
C TYR A 297 32.22 -12.76 0.88
N HIS A 298 32.20 -13.27 2.12
CA HIS A 298 33.30 -13.08 3.08
C HIS A 298 34.60 -13.75 2.62
N ILE A 299 34.53 -14.98 2.10
CA ILE A 299 35.71 -15.68 1.54
C ILE A 299 36.33 -14.85 0.41
N LYS A 300 35.50 -14.23 -0.44
CA LYS A 300 35.98 -13.33 -1.50
C LYS A 300 36.66 -12.08 -0.94
N GLU A 301 36.05 -11.40 0.04
CA GLU A 301 36.66 -10.21 0.65
C GLU A 301 38.05 -10.50 1.24
N LEU A 302 38.23 -11.71 1.78
CA LEU A 302 39.49 -12.18 2.34
C LEU A 302 40.55 -12.58 1.29
N GLY A 303 40.23 -12.54 -0.01
CA GLY A 303 41.18 -12.76 -1.10
C GLY A 303 41.62 -14.22 -1.33
N SER A 304 40.98 -15.19 -0.66
CA SER A 304 41.24 -16.62 -0.86
C SER A 304 40.45 -17.14 -2.06
N SER A 305 41.02 -16.98 -3.26
CA SER A 305 40.41 -17.38 -4.54
C SER A 305 40.69 -18.83 -4.96
N ASP A 306 41.43 -19.61 -4.17
CA ASP A 306 41.84 -20.95 -4.59
C ASP A 306 40.79 -22.00 -4.17
N SER A 307 40.19 -22.62 -5.19
CA SER A 307 39.52 -23.94 -5.16
C SER A 307 38.16 -24.10 -4.43
N LEU A 308 37.13 -23.29 -4.76
CA LEU A 308 35.75 -23.70 -4.50
C LEU A 308 34.94 -23.76 -5.79
N ASP A 309 34.37 -24.94 -6.06
CA ASP A 309 33.42 -25.19 -7.14
C ASP A 309 32.12 -24.42 -6.84
N THR A 310 32.08 -23.16 -7.27
CA THR A 310 31.03 -22.18 -6.95
C THR A 310 29.93 -22.18 -8.04
N SER A 311 29.92 -23.22 -8.88
CA SER A 311 29.30 -23.20 -10.22
C SER A 311 27.76 -23.21 -10.21
N GLU A 312 27.09 -23.69 -9.15
CA GLU A 312 25.64 -23.95 -9.24
C GLU A 312 24.77 -23.05 -8.34
N ALA A 313 25.29 -22.48 -7.25
CA ALA A 313 24.46 -21.86 -6.22
C ALA A 313 24.14 -20.37 -6.43
N LEU A 314 24.69 -19.71 -7.45
CA LEU A 314 24.67 -18.23 -7.54
C LEU A 314 24.28 -17.65 -8.90
N SER A 315 24.14 -18.44 -9.96
CA SER A 315 23.79 -17.88 -11.27
C SER A 315 22.38 -17.29 -11.25
N VAL A 316 22.27 -16.01 -11.56
CA VAL A 316 20.99 -15.31 -11.66
C VAL A 316 20.39 -15.54 -13.04
N ALA A 317 19.31 -16.31 -13.09
CA ALA A 317 18.56 -16.50 -14.32
C ALA A 317 18.02 -15.16 -14.87
N PRO A 318 18.03 -14.93 -16.20
CA PRO A 318 17.52 -13.67 -16.78
C PRO A 318 16.04 -13.39 -16.49
N ASP A 319 15.22 -14.43 -16.36
CA ASP A 319 13.80 -14.35 -16.00
C ASP A 319 13.55 -14.47 -14.49
N ASN A 320 14.59 -14.30 -13.66
CA ASN A 320 14.47 -14.28 -12.21
C ASN A 320 13.44 -13.25 -11.74
N GLY A 321 12.66 -13.61 -10.71
CA GLY A 321 11.54 -12.80 -10.22
C GLY A 321 11.94 -11.39 -9.80
N PHE A 322 13.10 -11.23 -9.15
CA PHE A 322 13.64 -9.91 -8.80
C PHE A 322 14.01 -9.12 -10.05
N MET A 323 14.63 -9.73 -11.07
CA MET A 323 15.04 -9.05 -12.30
C MET A 323 13.85 -8.48 -13.06
N LEU A 324 12.80 -9.28 -13.25
CA LEU A 324 11.58 -8.85 -13.92
C LEU A 324 10.89 -7.70 -13.16
N LYS A 325 10.73 -7.86 -11.84
CA LYS A 325 10.14 -6.86 -10.95
C LYS A 325 10.94 -5.55 -10.97
N TYR A 326 12.25 -5.64 -10.78
CA TYR A 326 13.12 -4.48 -10.71
C TYR A 326 13.22 -3.74 -12.04
N ALA A 327 13.29 -4.43 -13.18
CA ALA A 327 13.30 -3.78 -14.49
C ALA A 327 12.04 -2.92 -14.69
N VAL A 328 10.86 -3.49 -14.39
CA VAL A 328 9.57 -2.78 -14.50
C VAL A 328 9.47 -1.65 -13.47
N PHE A 329 9.90 -1.90 -12.24
CA PHE A 329 9.94 -0.90 -11.19
C PHE A 329 10.82 0.30 -11.59
N HIS A 330 12.05 0.04 -12.04
CA HIS A 330 13.01 1.05 -12.47
C HIS A 330 12.45 1.87 -13.64
N HIS A 331 11.83 1.23 -14.62
CA HIS A 331 11.20 1.90 -15.76
C HIS A 331 10.12 2.89 -15.32
N PHE A 332 9.14 2.45 -14.52
CA PHE A 332 8.06 3.35 -14.09
C PHE A 332 8.54 4.43 -13.11
N ARG A 333 9.48 4.13 -12.21
CA ARG A 333 10.08 5.17 -11.34
C ARG A 333 10.86 6.20 -12.16
N SER A 334 11.57 5.79 -13.20
CA SER A 334 12.29 6.70 -14.11
C SER A 334 11.36 7.60 -14.92
N LEU A 335 10.14 7.13 -15.21
CA LEU A 335 9.07 7.92 -15.81
C LEU A 335 8.34 8.84 -14.81
N GLY A 336 8.70 8.78 -13.51
CA GLY A 336 8.12 9.63 -12.47
C GLY A 336 6.87 9.06 -11.78
N TRP A 337 6.46 7.83 -12.09
CA TRP A 337 5.34 7.19 -11.41
C TRP A 337 5.72 6.79 -9.98
N VAL A 338 4.76 6.86 -9.07
CA VAL A 338 4.85 6.20 -7.75
C VAL A 338 4.34 4.77 -7.92
N VAL A 339 5.24 3.81 -7.73
CA VAL A 339 4.98 2.37 -7.90
C VAL A 339 4.71 1.75 -6.54
N ARG A 340 3.62 0.98 -6.41
CA ARG A 340 3.27 0.28 -5.15
C ARG A 340 2.89 -1.18 -5.43
N PRO A 341 3.08 -2.09 -4.46
CA PRO A 341 2.65 -3.48 -4.60
C PRO A 341 1.14 -3.58 -4.88
N GLY A 342 0.78 -4.44 -5.85
CA GLY A 342 -0.56 -4.56 -6.37
C GLY A 342 -1.38 -5.76 -5.88
N ILE A 343 -0.85 -6.54 -4.93
CA ILE A 343 -1.42 -7.83 -4.51
C ILE A 343 -2.91 -7.78 -4.13
N LYS A 344 -3.37 -6.66 -3.57
CA LYS A 344 -4.79 -6.42 -3.22
C LYS A 344 -5.75 -6.45 -4.42
N PHE A 345 -5.21 -6.30 -5.62
CA PHE A 345 -5.96 -6.26 -6.88
C PHE A 345 -5.49 -7.35 -7.85
N ALA A 346 -4.82 -8.40 -7.35
CA ALA A 346 -4.31 -9.53 -8.16
C ALA A 346 -3.37 -9.11 -9.31
N VAL A 347 -2.58 -8.06 -9.08
CA VAL A 347 -1.54 -7.56 -10.01
C VAL A 347 -0.23 -7.36 -9.29
N ASP A 348 0.85 -7.23 -10.06
CA ASP A 348 2.18 -7.02 -9.50
C ASP A 348 2.34 -5.61 -8.93
N TYR A 349 1.97 -4.59 -9.72
CA TYR A 349 2.12 -3.19 -9.34
C TYR A 349 0.88 -2.33 -9.57
N LEU A 350 0.83 -1.23 -8.84
CA LEU A 350 -0.10 -0.13 -9.01
C LEU A 350 0.69 1.14 -9.29
N LEU A 351 0.25 1.90 -10.30
CA LEU A 351 0.88 3.16 -10.67
C LEU A 351 0.02 4.35 -10.23
N TYR A 352 0.65 5.27 -9.52
CA TYR A 352 0.07 6.54 -9.10
C TYR A 352 0.87 7.68 -9.72
N HIS A 353 0.19 8.68 -10.30
CA HIS A 353 0.86 9.81 -10.92
C HIS A 353 1.62 10.68 -9.88
N ARG A 354 0.96 11.07 -8.79
CA ARG A 354 1.59 11.83 -7.67
C ARG A 354 1.69 11.07 -6.37
N GLY A 355 1.05 9.92 -6.27
CA GLY A 355 1.04 9.07 -5.08
C GLY A 355 -0.33 8.94 -4.41
N PRO A 356 -0.46 8.00 -3.44
CA PRO A 356 -1.73 7.62 -2.83
C PRO A 356 -2.44 8.73 -2.04
N ALA A 357 -1.73 9.76 -1.58
CA ALA A 357 -2.31 10.89 -0.86
C ALA A 357 -3.15 11.82 -1.76
N PHE A 358 -2.90 11.81 -3.08
CA PHE A 358 -3.52 12.73 -4.03
C PHE A 358 -4.64 12.10 -4.84
N SER A 359 -4.41 10.89 -5.37
CA SER A 359 -5.34 10.21 -6.26
C SER A 359 -5.28 8.70 -6.08
N HIS A 360 -6.31 8.00 -6.58
CA HIS A 360 -6.25 6.55 -6.72
C HIS A 360 -5.23 6.14 -7.78
N ALA A 361 -4.74 4.89 -7.70
CA ALA A 361 -3.90 4.33 -8.75
C ALA A 361 -4.65 4.26 -10.08
N GLU A 362 -4.00 4.76 -11.12
CA GLU A 362 -4.52 4.86 -12.49
C GLU A 362 -4.40 3.53 -13.22
N PHE A 363 -3.23 2.90 -13.14
CA PHE A 363 -2.94 1.63 -13.79
C PHE A 363 -2.72 0.51 -12.76
N ALA A 364 -3.22 -0.67 -13.11
CA ALA A 364 -2.93 -1.94 -12.48
C ALA A 364 -2.04 -2.73 -13.45
N VAL A 365 -0.81 -3.03 -13.05
CA VAL A 365 0.24 -3.56 -13.94
C VAL A 365 0.48 -5.02 -13.64
N ILE A 366 0.35 -5.85 -14.69
CA ILE A 366 0.75 -7.27 -14.66
C ILE A 366 1.97 -7.46 -15.54
N MET A 367 2.99 -8.14 -15.03
CA MET A 367 4.24 -8.37 -15.74
C MET A 367 4.19 -9.66 -16.55
N ILE A 368 4.71 -9.60 -17.77
CA ILE A 368 4.68 -10.68 -18.74
C ILE A 368 6.09 -10.87 -19.30
N PRO A 369 6.85 -11.89 -18.87
CA PRO A 369 8.12 -12.19 -19.53
C PRO A 369 7.85 -12.56 -20.99
N SER A 370 8.65 -12.00 -21.89
CA SER A 370 8.60 -12.23 -23.33
C SER A 370 9.97 -12.67 -23.82
N TYR A 371 10.01 -13.81 -24.51
CA TYR A 371 11.25 -14.47 -24.95
C TYR A 371 11.43 -14.28 -26.46
N SER A 372 11.51 -13.02 -26.87
CA SER A 372 11.59 -12.62 -28.28
C SER A 372 13.00 -12.74 -28.89
N HIS A 373 14.04 -12.81 -28.07
CA HIS A 373 15.42 -12.94 -28.52
C HIS A 373 15.69 -14.30 -29.21
N SER A 374 16.54 -14.31 -30.26
CA SER A 374 16.86 -15.52 -31.06
C SER A 374 17.29 -16.71 -30.22
N TYR A 375 18.13 -16.46 -29.21
CA TYR A 375 18.61 -17.40 -28.19
C TYR A 375 17.54 -18.40 -27.71
N TRP A 376 16.32 -17.92 -27.44
CA TRP A 376 15.22 -18.73 -26.91
C TRP A 376 14.56 -19.65 -27.94
N SER A 377 14.86 -19.46 -29.22
CA SER A 377 14.34 -20.25 -30.36
C SER A 377 15.43 -21.00 -31.14
N GLU A 378 16.70 -20.87 -30.74
CA GLU A 378 17.84 -21.48 -31.45
C GLU A 378 17.83 -23.01 -31.39
N THR A 379 17.42 -23.59 -30.27
CA THR A 379 17.40 -25.04 -30.04
C THR A 379 15.96 -25.52 -29.79
N PRO A 380 15.60 -26.75 -30.20
CA PRO A 380 14.25 -27.28 -29.99
C PRO A 380 13.89 -27.36 -28.49
N GLU A 381 14.84 -27.67 -27.59
CA GLU A 381 14.53 -27.71 -26.15
C GLU A 381 14.15 -26.32 -25.61
N ARG A 382 14.93 -25.28 -25.94
CA ARG A 382 14.63 -23.90 -25.54
C ARG A 382 13.32 -23.38 -26.14
N ALA A 383 13.00 -23.77 -27.38
CA ALA A 383 11.73 -23.40 -28.00
C ALA A 383 10.53 -23.98 -27.23
N GLN A 384 10.62 -25.23 -26.78
CA GLN A 384 9.60 -25.85 -25.92
C GLN A 384 9.53 -25.20 -24.54
N GLU A 385 10.68 -24.88 -23.94
CA GLU A 385 10.73 -24.18 -22.65
C GLU A 385 10.09 -22.79 -22.75
N LYS A 386 10.38 -22.05 -23.82
CA LYS A 386 9.76 -20.77 -24.14
C LYS A 386 8.25 -20.90 -24.24
N GLU A 387 7.75 -21.86 -25.02
CA GLU A 387 6.31 -22.08 -25.19
C GLU A 387 5.63 -22.34 -23.84
N LYS A 388 6.23 -23.18 -22.99
CA LYS A 388 5.75 -23.44 -21.64
C LYS A 388 5.71 -22.16 -20.79
N LYS A 389 6.77 -21.35 -20.81
CA LYS A 389 6.87 -20.11 -20.03
C LYS A 389 5.93 -18.99 -20.53
N GLU A 390 5.64 -18.93 -21.82
CA GLU A 390 4.71 -17.97 -22.41
C GLU A 390 3.25 -18.43 -22.39
N SER A 391 3.00 -19.73 -22.19
CA SER A 391 1.66 -20.31 -22.18
C SER A 391 0.77 -19.68 -21.12
N ARG A 392 -0.33 -19.07 -21.58
CA ARG A 392 -1.36 -18.46 -20.74
C ARG A 392 -2.72 -18.69 -21.37
N ASP A 393 -3.68 -19.07 -20.54
CA ASP A 393 -5.03 -19.34 -21.02
C ASP A 393 -5.88 -18.06 -21.07
N TRP A 394 -6.92 -18.09 -21.91
CA TRP A 394 -7.89 -17.00 -21.98
C TRP A 394 -8.61 -16.78 -20.64
N TRP A 395 -8.77 -17.83 -19.83
CA TRP A 395 -9.38 -17.73 -18.51
C TRP A 395 -8.55 -16.91 -17.54
N TRP A 396 -7.22 -17.02 -17.54
CA TRP A 396 -6.33 -16.11 -16.80
C TRP A 396 -6.58 -14.66 -17.17
N LEU A 397 -6.60 -14.34 -18.47
CA LEU A 397 -6.84 -12.97 -18.94
C LEU A 397 -8.23 -12.45 -18.55
N HIS A 398 -9.28 -13.28 -18.71
CA HIS A 398 -10.63 -12.92 -18.31
C HIS A 398 -10.79 -12.73 -16.80
N ARG A 399 -10.13 -13.55 -15.97
CA ARG A 399 -10.11 -13.41 -14.51
C ARG A 399 -9.50 -12.07 -14.10
N LEU A 400 -8.34 -11.72 -14.66
CA LEU A 400 -7.70 -10.43 -14.41
C LEU A 400 -8.61 -9.28 -14.84
N ASN A 401 -9.08 -9.30 -16.09
CA ASN A 401 -9.92 -8.22 -16.62
C ASN A 401 -11.22 -8.03 -15.81
N ARG A 402 -11.82 -9.11 -15.29
CA ARG A 402 -13.01 -9.05 -14.43
C ARG A 402 -12.74 -8.32 -13.12
N VAL A 403 -11.66 -8.67 -12.43
CA VAL A 403 -11.28 -8.03 -11.15
C VAL A 403 -11.06 -6.53 -11.38
N HIS A 404 -10.31 -6.14 -12.40
CA HIS A 404 -9.98 -4.74 -12.66
C HIS A 404 -11.17 -3.90 -13.12
N THR A 405 -12.08 -4.49 -13.90
CA THR A 405 -13.33 -3.83 -14.27
C THR A 405 -14.18 -3.53 -13.03
N GLN A 406 -14.20 -4.43 -12.04
CA GLN A 406 -14.96 -4.24 -10.79
C GLN A 406 -14.35 -3.18 -9.86
N VAL A 407 -13.01 -3.08 -9.81
CA VAL A 407 -12.33 -2.06 -9.00
C VAL A 407 -12.05 -0.77 -9.76
N HIS A 408 -12.56 -0.64 -10.98
CA HIS A 408 -12.40 0.51 -11.88
C HIS A 408 -10.94 0.94 -12.06
N LYS A 409 -10.05 -0.03 -12.27
CA LYS A 409 -8.64 0.22 -12.61
C LYS A 409 -8.36 -0.16 -14.05
N THR A 410 -7.50 0.62 -14.71
CA THR A 410 -7.08 0.29 -16.07
C THR A 410 -6.00 -0.78 -16.00
N LEU A 411 -6.26 -1.96 -16.58
CA LEU A 411 -5.28 -3.04 -16.64
C LEU A 411 -4.23 -2.73 -17.71
N MET A 412 -2.96 -2.80 -17.33
CA MET A 412 -1.80 -2.66 -18.20
C MET A 412 -1.01 -3.96 -18.19
N LEU A 413 -0.85 -4.56 -19.37
CA LEU A 413 0.03 -5.69 -19.61
C LEU A 413 1.43 -5.14 -19.90
N CYS A 414 2.38 -5.44 -19.03
CA CYS A 414 3.76 -4.98 -19.15
C CYS A 414 4.63 -6.14 -19.62
N TYR A 415 4.95 -6.16 -20.91
CA TYR A 415 5.82 -7.17 -21.51
C TYR A 415 7.28 -6.82 -21.24
N VAL A 416 8.01 -7.74 -20.62
CA VAL A 416 9.43 -7.62 -20.29
C VAL A 416 10.20 -8.55 -21.21
N GLU A 417 10.98 -7.99 -22.14
CA GLU A 417 11.86 -8.78 -23.00
C GLU A 417 13.01 -9.35 -22.19
N VAL A 418 13.05 -10.67 -22.08
CA VAL A 418 14.06 -11.39 -21.31
C VAL A 418 15.31 -11.60 -22.18
N PRO A 419 16.47 -11.06 -21.78
CA PRO A 419 17.71 -11.22 -22.53
C PRO A 419 18.28 -12.64 -22.40
N PRO A 420 19.26 -13.02 -23.24
CA PRO A 420 20.03 -14.24 -23.04
C PRO A 420 20.71 -14.29 -21.67
N PRO A 421 21.05 -15.50 -21.16
CA PRO A 421 21.84 -15.68 -19.96
C PRO A 421 23.13 -14.87 -19.97
N TRP A 422 23.31 -14.06 -18.93
CA TRP A 422 24.44 -13.13 -18.76
C TRP A 422 25.31 -13.45 -17.52
N ASP A 423 24.83 -14.28 -16.59
CA ASP A 423 25.54 -14.69 -15.36
C ASP A 423 26.13 -16.11 -15.48
N ASN A 424 26.83 -16.38 -16.60
CA ASN A 424 27.34 -17.71 -16.97
C ASN A 424 28.88 -17.84 -16.90
N ASP A 425 29.62 -16.74 -16.73
CA ASP A 425 31.09 -16.78 -16.75
C ASP A 425 31.66 -17.11 -15.36
N HIS A 426 31.67 -18.41 -15.04
CA HIS A 426 32.22 -18.97 -13.80
C HIS A 426 33.76 -19.09 -13.80
N ARG A 427 34.49 -18.34 -14.63
CA ARG A 427 35.97 -18.42 -14.73
C ARG A 427 36.68 -17.07 -14.54
N GLY A 428 36.09 -16.16 -13.74
CA GLY A 428 36.66 -14.86 -13.39
C GLY A 428 36.28 -14.35 -11.99
N ASN A 429 36.39 -13.03 -11.76
CA ASN A 429 36.15 -12.34 -10.48
C ASN A 429 34.63 -12.27 -10.11
N GLN A 430 34.03 -13.46 -9.93
CA GLN A 430 32.63 -13.89 -10.13
C GLN A 430 31.51 -13.27 -9.28
N PHE A 431 31.79 -12.34 -8.37
CA PHE A 431 30.72 -11.69 -7.61
C PHE A 431 30.30 -10.34 -8.20
N ASN A 432 31.19 -9.70 -8.98
CA ASN A 432 30.96 -8.35 -9.50
C ASN A 432 30.29 -8.41 -10.88
N VAL A 433 28.97 -8.39 -10.88
CA VAL A 433 28.16 -8.20 -12.10
C VAL A 433 28.14 -6.71 -12.45
N ASN A 434 28.30 -6.35 -13.73
CA ASN A 434 28.00 -4.99 -14.18
C ASN A 434 26.48 -4.80 -14.28
N ILE A 435 25.87 -4.50 -13.13
CA ILE A 435 24.42 -4.36 -12.95
C ILE A 435 23.82 -3.38 -13.97
N GLY A 436 24.49 -2.27 -14.25
CA GLY A 436 24.02 -1.26 -15.20
C GLY A 436 23.99 -1.77 -16.65
N ALA A 437 24.98 -2.59 -17.05
CA ALA A 437 24.97 -3.24 -18.35
C ALA A 437 23.86 -4.30 -18.45
N VAL A 438 23.61 -5.04 -17.38
CA VAL A 438 22.56 -6.07 -17.31
C VAL A 438 21.17 -5.45 -17.45
N ILE A 439 20.83 -4.44 -16.64
CA ILE A 439 19.49 -3.81 -16.67
C ILE A 439 19.19 -3.23 -18.06
N LYS A 440 20.19 -2.68 -18.76
CA LYS A 440 20.03 -2.13 -20.12
C LYS A 440 19.63 -3.17 -21.17
N GLN A 441 19.84 -4.46 -20.91
CA GLN A 441 19.45 -5.51 -21.85
C GLN A 441 17.95 -5.81 -21.79
N TYR A 442 17.29 -5.50 -20.66
CA TYR A 442 15.85 -5.66 -20.52
C TYR A 442 15.12 -4.52 -21.23
N LYS A 443 14.11 -4.87 -22.02
CA LYS A 443 13.23 -3.89 -22.70
C LYS A 443 11.79 -4.09 -22.24
N ILE A 444 11.09 -2.98 -22.05
CA ILE A 444 9.73 -2.99 -21.52
C ILE A 444 8.77 -2.45 -22.57
N ARG A 445 7.69 -3.19 -22.81
CA ARG A 445 6.60 -2.82 -23.71
C ARG A 445 5.28 -2.78 -22.95
N GLU A 446 4.63 -1.64 -22.96
CA GLU A 446 3.37 -1.41 -22.26
C GLU A 446 2.18 -1.59 -23.21
N VAL A 447 1.21 -2.42 -22.83
CA VAL A 447 -0.03 -2.62 -23.59
C VAL A 447 -1.21 -2.39 -22.65
N ILE A 448 -1.96 -1.33 -22.90
CA ILE A 448 -3.14 -1.00 -22.10
C ILE A 448 -4.33 -1.83 -22.59
N LEU A 449 -4.89 -2.67 -21.73
CA LEU A 449 -6.09 -3.42 -22.03
C LEU A 449 -7.31 -2.53 -21.77
N ARG A 450 -8.01 -2.14 -22.85
CA ARG A 450 -9.28 -1.42 -22.77
C ARG A 450 -10.40 -2.28 -23.33
N ARG A 451 -11.58 -2.19 -22.72
CA ARG A 451 -12.78 -2.80 -23.28
C ARG A 451 -13.03 -2.19 -24.66
N TRP A 452 -13.04 -3.05 -25.68
CA TRP A 452 -13.44 -2.62 -27.01
C TRP A 452 -14.94 -2.29 -26.99
N SER A 453 -15.28 -1.05 -27.38
CA SER A 453 -16.65 -0.58 -27.49
C SER A 453 -16.89 -0.15 -28.93
N PRO A 454 -17.77 -0.85 -29.68
CA PRO A 454 -17.99 -0.55 -31.10
C PRO A 454 -18.40 0.91 -31.35
N SER A 455 -19.09 1.56 -30.41
CA SER A 455 -19.55 2.95 -30.55
C SER A 455 -18.46 4.00 -30.30
N ARG A 456 -17.36 3.64 -29.62
CA ARG A 456 -16.25 4.56 -29.31
C ARG A 456 -14.98 4.29 -30.13
N ASN A 457 -14.87 3.10 -30.70
CA ASN A 457 -13.66 2.60 -31.35
C ASN A 457 -13.87 2.25 -32.83
N ARG A 458 -14.98 2.67 -33.44
CA ARG A 458 -15.23 2.56 -34.89
C ARG A 458 -14.77 3.80 -35.63
#